data_AF-A0A930E4K3-F1
#
_entry.id   AF-A0A930E4K3-F1
#
_cell.length_a   1.000
_cell.length_b   1.000
_cell.length_c   1.000
_cell.angle_alpha   90.00
_cell.angle_beta   90.00
_cell.angle_gamma   90.00
#
_symmetry.space_group_name_H-M   'P 1'
#
loop_
_entity.id
_entity.type
_entity.pdbx_description
1 polymer ?
#
loop_
_entity_poly.entity_id
_entity_poly.type
_entity_poly.pdbx_seq_one_letter_code
_entity_poly.pdbx_strand_id
1 'polypeptide(L)'
;MDKMKEIVEKLNLWAYKYYTLDEPIVSDAEYDKLYDELLKLEKETGVILPNSPTQRVGGEVLEKFEKHTHLRELYSLQKAQSFEELEDFHNRCLKLLNEYNSINNTKKILEYYVEYKFDGLTINLTYDKGILVSASTRGNGVYGEEVFEQVKTIKSIPLEIDYKGLVEIQGEAIMPLSALVKYNETAEVPLKNARNAAAGAIRNLDPKKTASRNLDAFIYNVGFK
;
A
#
# COMPACT_ATOMS: atom_id res chain seq x y z
N MET A 1 -23.77 9.41 16.69
CA MET A 1 -22.39 8.95 16.44
C MET A 1 -22.31 7.45 16.20
N ASP A 2 -23.03 6.63 16.98
CA ASP A 2 -22.97 5.16 16.83
C ASP A 2 -23.39 4.67 15.43
N LYS A 3 -24.47 5.23 14.89
CA LYS A 3 -24.89 4.94 13.50
C LYS A 3 -23.79 5.22 12.44
N MET A 4 -23.05 6.32 12.58
CA MET A 4 -21.97 6.65 11.64
C MET A 4 -20.82 5.64 11.74
N LYS A 5 -20.48 5.21 12.96
CA LYS A 5 -19.47 4.18 13.20
C LYS A 5 -19.89 2.85 12.56
N GLU A 6 -21.14 2.41 12.77
CA GLU A 6 -21.65 1.18 12.17
C GLU A 6 -21.62 1.21 10.63
N ILE A 7 -21.95 2.37 10.03
CA ILE A 7 -21.90 2.54 8.58
C ILE A 7 -20.46 2.46 8.06
N VAL A 8 -19.53 3.16 8.72
CA VAL A 8 -18.11 3.13 8.36
C VAL A 8 -17.52 1.72 8.49
N GLU A 9 -17.83 1.01 9.57
CA GLU A 9 -17.40 -0.38 9.79
C GLU A 9 -17.91 -1.31 8.69
N LYS A 10 -19.19 -1.20 8.30
CA LYS A 10 -19.76 -2.00 7.21
C LYS A 10 -19.11 -1.70 5.87
N LEU A 11 -18.98 -0.43 5.51
CA LEU A 11 -18.37 -0.04 4.24
C LEU A 11 -16.90 -0.50 4.16
N ASN A 12 -16.14 -0.37 5.25
CA ASN A 12 -14.77 -0.85 5.30
C ASN A 12 -14.67 -2.37 5.18
N LEU A 13 -15.57 -3.12 5.84
CA LEU A 13 -15.65 -4.58 5.69
C LEU A 13 -15.98 -5.00 4.25
N TRP A 14 -16.95 -4.34 3.62
CA TRP A 14 -17.32 -4.60 2.24
C TRP A 14 -16.19 -4.26 1.27
N ALA A 15 -15.51 -3.14 1.49
CA ALA A 15 -14.33 -2.77 0.73
C ALA A 15 -13.20 -3.80 0.90
N TYR A 16 -12.93 -4.29 2.11
CA TYR A 16 -11.95 -5.35 2.34
C TYR A 16 -12.31 -6.65 1.61
N LYS A 17 -13.57 -7.08 1.70
CA LYS A 17 -14.09 -8.25 1.00
C LYS A 17 -13.95 -8.13 -0.52
N TYR A 18 -14.24 -6.96 -1.07
CA TYR A 18 -14.13 -6.67 -2.49
C TYR A 18 -12.67 -6.55 -2.96
N TYR A 19 -11.88 -5.64 -2.35
CA TYR A 19 -10.55 -5.24 -2.85
C TYR A 19 -9.40 -6.10 -2.35
N THR A 20 -9.57 -6.83 -1.24
CA THR A 20 -8.48 -7.64 -0.66
C THR A 20 -8.73 -9.13 -0.80
N LEU A 21 -9.96 -9.58 -0.59
CA LEU A 21 -10.29 -11.01 -0.66
C LEU A 21 -10.81 -11.46 -2.02
N ASP A 22 -11.13 -10.54 -2.92
CA ASP A 22 -11.80 -10.83 -4.20
C ASP A 22 -13.11 -11.66 -4.00
N GLU A 23 -13.80 -11.38 -2.90
CA GLU A 23 -15.03 -12.07 -2.44
C GLU A 23 -16.12 -11.05 -2.07
N PRO A 24 -16.70 -10.32 -3.03
CA PRO A 24 -17.73 -9.32 -2.74
C PRO A 24 -18.98 -9.97 -2.12
N ILE A 25 -19.46 -9.42 -1.01
CA ILE A 25 -20.63 -9.93 -0.27
C ILE A 25 -21.89 -9.08 -0.46
N VAL A 26 -21.78 -7.95 -1.15
CA VAL A 26 -22.87 -7.05 -1.53
C VAL A 26 -22.64 -6.54 -2.95
N SER A 27 -23.70 -6.07 -3.60
CA SER A 27 -23.60 -5.42 -4.90
C SER A 27 -23.05 -3.99 -4.80
N ASP A 28 -22.48 -3.49 -5.90
CA ASP A 28 -22.00 -2.10 -5.99
C ASP A 28 -23.11 -1.08 -5.63
N ALA A 29 -24.35 -1.33 -6.07
CA ALA A 29 -25.49 -0.47 -5.77
C ALA A 29 -25.83 -0.42 -4.26
N GLU A 30 -25.65 -1.52 -3.53
CA GLU A 30 -25.84 -1.56 -2.08
C GLU A 30 -24.72 -0.82 -1.35
N TYR A 31 -23.48 -0.98 -1.81
CA TYR A 31 -22.34 -0.21 -1.30
C TYR A 31 -22.54 1.29 -1.50
N ASP A 32 -22.86 1.71 -2.73
CA ASP A 32 -23.04 3.12 -3.10
C ASP A 32 -24.16 3.78 -2.29
N LYS A 33 -25.28 3.08 -2.11
CA LYS A 33 -26.40 3.58 -1.29
C LYS A 33 -25.97 3.84 0.15
N LEU A 34 -25.19 2.95 0.74
CA LEU A 34 -24.71 3.10 2.13
C LEU A 34 -23.64 4.19 2.23
N TYR A 35 -22.81 4.33 1.20
CA TYR A 35 -21.80 5.38 1.09
C TYR A 35 -22.45 6.78 0.97
N ASP A 36 -23.51 6.93 0.18
CA ASP A 36 -24.28 8.17 0.08
C ASP A 36 -24.93 8.55 1.42
N GLU A 37 -25.42 7.56 2.17
CA GLU A 37 -25.95 7.78 3.52
C GLU A 37 -24.87 8.29 4.48
N LEU A 38 -23.66 7.74 4.40
CA LEU A 38 -22.51 8.20 5.17
C LEU A 38 -22.17 9.66 4.85
N LEU A 39 -22.06 10.00 3.56
CA LEU A 39 -21.78 11.38 3.12
C LEU A 39 -22.81 12.37 3.65
N LYS A 40 -24.09 12.00 3.63
CA LYS A 40 -25.17 12.84 4.19
C LYS A 40 -24.99 13.04 5.69
N LEU A 41 -24.70 11.99 6.45
CA LEU A 41 -24.49 12.07 7.89
C LEU A 41 -23.25 12.90 8.26
N GLU A 42 -22.14 12.74 7.54
CA GLU A 42 -20.92 13.54 7.74
C GLU A 42 -21.21 15.03 7.49
N LYS A 43 -21.96 15.35 6.44
CA LYS A 43 -22.38 16.72 6.15
C LYS A 43 -23.32 17.31 7.21
N GLU A 44 -24.29 16.54 7.69
CA GLU A 44 -25.26 16.99 8.70
C GLU A 44 -24.62 17.20 10.07
N THR A 45 -23.65 16.36 10.43
CA THR A 45 -23.01 16.41 11.76
C THR A 45 -21.75 17.26 11.80
N GLY A 46 -21.09 17.49 10.66
CA GLY A 46 -19.78 18.13 10.58
C GLY A 46 -18.64 17.25 11.11
N VAL A 47 -18.89 15.96 11.34
CA VAL A 47 -17.91 15.00 11.88
C VAL A 47 -17.55 14.00 10.80
N ILE A 48 -16.25 13.75 10.62
CA ILE A 48 -15.72 12.73 9.72
C ILE A 48 -14.82 11.82 10.54
N LEU A 49 -15.08 10.51 10.52
CA LEU A 49 -14.27 9.53 11.26
C LEU A 49 -12.93 9.31 10.55
N PRO A 50 -11.79 9.16 11.27
CA PRO A 50 -10.47 9.00 10.65
C PRO A 50 -10.35 7.84 9.65
N ASN A 51 -11.10 6.76 9.88
CA ASN A 51 -11.16 5.57 9.04
C ASN A 51 -12.32 5.59 8.03
N SER A 52 -12.99 6.73 7.85
CA SER A 52 -14.12 6.86 6.93
C SER A 52 -13.67 6.67 5.47
N PRO A 53 -14.32 5.79 4.69
CA PRO A 53 -13.99 5.59 3.29
C PRO A 53 -14.21 6.84 2.43
N THR A 54 -14.97 7.83 2.90
CA THR A 54 -15.19 9.10 2.20
C THR A 54 -13.92 9.97 2.13
N GLN A 55 -12.95 9.71 3.01
CA GLN A 55 -11.68 10.43 3.04
C GLN A 55 -10.65 9.93 2.02
N ARG A 56 -10.98 8.89 1.23
CA ARG A 56 -10.02 8.27 0.31
C ARG A 56 -9.62 9.17 -0.85
N VAL A 57 -10.49 10.07 -1.30
CA VAL A 57 -10.21 10.98 -2.41
C VAL A 57 -10.24 12.42 -1.89
N GLY A 58 -9.05 12.95 -1.58
CA GLY A 58 -8.87 14.35 -1.21
C GLY A 58 -9.21 15.33 -2.35
N GLY A 59 -9.62 16.54 -1.97
CA GLY A 59 -10.16 17.55 -2.89
C GLY A 59 -9.16 18.55 -3.45
N GLU A 60 -8.02 18.73 -2.78
CA GLU A 60 -7.02 19.77 -3.06
C GLU A 60 -5.77 19.22 -3.74
N VAL A 61 -5.21 20.02 -4.65
CA VAL A 61 -3.94 19.73 -5.31
C VAL A 61 -2.83 20.19 -4.37
N LEU A 62 -1.89 19.30 -4.08
CA LEU A 62 -0.72 19.62 -3.27
C LEU A 62 0.18 20.63 -3.98
N GLU A 63 0.79 21.56 -3.26
CA GLU A 63 1.78 22.47 -3.85
C GLU A 63 3.09 21.74 -4.17
N LYS A 64 3.50 20.83 -3.29
CA LYS A 64 4.72 20.03 -3.40
C LYS A 64 4.63 18.81 -2.48
N PHE A 65 5.53 17.84 -2.68
CA PHE A 65 5.75 16.76 -1.73
C PHE A 65 6.72 17.20 -0.63
N GLU A 66 6.39 16.87 0.61
CA GLU A 66 7.29 17.06 1.74
C GLU A 66 8.24 15.88 1.88
N LYS A 67 9.39 16.14 2.49
CA LYS A 67 10.38 15.10 2.77
C LYS A 67 9.91 14.28 3.98
N HIS A 68 9.84 12.97 3.81
CA HIS A 68 9.55 12.03 4.88
C HIS A 68 10.85 11.35 5.36
N THR A 69 10.99 11.13 6.66
CA THR A 69 12.10 10.36 7.24
C THR A 69 11.55 9.05 7.78
N HIS A 70 12.00 7.93 7.22
CA HIS A 70 11.51 6.60 7.59
C HIS A 70 11.90 6.28 9.04
N LEU A 71 11.05 5.58 9.76
CA LEU A 71 11.36 5.13 11.12
C LEU A 71 12.55 4.16 11.15
N ARG A 72 12.77 3.42 10.05
CA ARG A 72 13.93 2.55 9.84
C ARG A 72 14.45 2.64 8.42
N GLU A 73 15.72 2.31 8.24
CA GLU A 73 16.31 2.25 6.90
C GLU A 73 15.66 1.15 6.05
N LEU A 74 15.23 1.51 4.85
CA LEU A 74 14.64 0.62 3.86
C LEU A 74 15.72 0.12 2.90
N TYR A 75 16.12 -1.14 3.06
CA TYR A 75 17.13 -1.77 2.21
C TYR A 75 16.66 -1.98 0.77
N SER A 76 17.62 -2.15 -0.13
CA SER A 76 17.38 -2.65 -1.48
C SER A 76 17.76 -4.12 -1.56
N LEU A 77 17.12 -4.86 -2.47
CA LEU A 77 17.49 -6.24 -2.76
C LEU A 77 18.65 -6.29 -3.77
N GLN A 78 19.59 -7.20 -3.53
CA GLN A 78 20.54 -7.61 -4.57
C GLN A 78 19.81 -8.40 -5.66
N LYS A 79 20.36 -8.40 -6.87
CA LYS A 79 19.80 -9.08 -8.04
C LYS A 79 20.69 -10.28 -8.40
N ALA A 80 20.06 -11.40 -8.73
CA ALA A 80 20.68 -12.51 -9.45
C ALA A 80 20.04 -12.62 -10.84
N GLN A 81 20.85 -12.86 -11.88
CA GLN A 81 20.42 -13.00 -13.27
C GLN A 81 20.76 -14.36 -13.88
N SER A 82 21.45 -15.23 -13.13
CA SER A 82 21.78 -16.59 -13.53
C SER A 82 21.59 -17.58 -12.38
N PHE A 83 21.59 -18.87 -12.71
CA PHE A 83 21.50 -19.93 -11.71
C PHE A 83 22.77 -19.98 -10.83
N GLU A 84 23.93 -19.70 -11.42
CA GLU A 84 25.21 -19.66 -10.71
C GLU A 84 25.21 -18.55 -9.66
N GLU A 85 24.73 -17.35 -9.99
CA GLU A 85 24.62 -16.25 -9.02
C GLU A 85 23.66 -16.58 -7.87
N LEU A 86 22.58 -17.33 -8.16
CA LEU A 86 21.63 -17.80 -7.15
C LEU A 86 22.23 -18.90 -6.27
N GLU A 87 22.98 -19.84 -6.86
CA GLU A 87 23.71 -20.89 -6.15
C GLU A 87 24.78 -20.29 -5.23
N ASP A 88 25.52 -19.29 -5.70
CA ASP A 88 26.48 -18.54 -4.90
C ASP A 88 25.81 -17.84 -3.71
N PHE A 89 24.62 -17.26 -3.91
CA PHE A 89 23.82 -16.70 -2.81
C PHE A 89 23.41 -17.78 -1.81
N HIS A 90 22.90 -18.92 -2.28
CA HIS A 90 22.53 -20.05 -1.43
C HIS A 90 23.71 -20.54 -0.59
N ASN A 91 24.88 -20.73 -1.21
CA ASN A 91 26.10 -21.16 -0.54
C ASN A 91 26.57 -20.17 0.54
N ARG A 92 26.46 -18.85 0.29
CA ARG A 92 26.73 -17.83 1.31
C ARG A 92 25.77 -17.93 2.49
N CYS A 93 24.47 -18.12 2.25
CA CYS A 93 23.48 -18.28 3.31
C CYS A 93 23.73 -19.55 4.14
N LEU A 94 24.02 -20.68 3.50
CA LEU A 94 24.36 -21.93 4.20
C LEU A 94 25.58 -21.77 5.10
N LYS A 95 26.62 -21.09 4.61
CA LYS A 95 27.82 -20.81 5.41
C LYS A 95 27.48 -20.03 6.68
N LEU A 96 26.72 -18.93 6.54
CA LEU A 96 26.30 -18.10 7.68
C LEU A 96 25.43 -18.88 8.68
N LEU A 97 24.52 -19.73 8.18
CA LEU A 97 23.67 -20.57 9.03
C LEU A 97 24.49 -21.59 9.81
N ASN A 98 25.47 -22.23 9.17
CA ASN A 98 26.35 -23.20 9.82
C ASN A 98 27.21 -22.55 10.91
N GLU A 99 27.75 -21.36 10.65
CA GLU A 99 28.47 -20.56 11.64
C GLU A 99 27.56 -20.23 12.84
N TYR A 100 26.33 -19.75 12.59
CA TYR A 100 25.35 -19.48 13.63
C TYR A 100 25.01 -20.73 14.45
N ASN A 101 24.74 -21.86 13.79
CA ASN A 101 24.41 -23.13 14.43
C ASN A 101 25.54 -23.63 15.32
N SER A 102 26.79 -23.50 14.87
CA SER A 102 27.99 -23.87 15.63
C SER A 102 28.14 -23.02 16.90
N ILE A 103 28.04 -21.70 16.77
CA ILE A 103 28.21 -20.75 17.89
C ILE A 103 27.10 -20.93 18.94
N ASN A 104 25.86 -21.19 18.50
CA ASN A 104 24.69 -21.23 19.38
C ASN A 104 24.25 -22.65 19.77
N ASN A 105 24.98 -23.68 19.33
CA ASN A 105 24.61 -25.10 19.50
C ASN A 105 23.17 -25.40 19.04
N THR A 106 22.79 -24.87 17.88
CA THR A 106 21.47 -25.09 17.26
C THR A 106 21.55 -25.98 16.01
N LYS A 107 20.41 -26.49 15.56
CA LYS A 107 20.29 -27.30 14.33
C LYS A 107 19.22 -26.74 13.39
N LYS A 108 19.26 -25.43 13.16
CA LYS A 108 18.32 -24.78 12.25
C LYS A 108 18.61 -25.19 10.81
N ILE A 109 17.57 -25.30 10.00
CA ILE A 109 17.64 -25.55 8.57
C ILE A 109 17.35 -24.26 7.81
N LEU A 110 17.90 -24.14 6.60
CA LEU A 110 17.66 -23.00 5.73
C LEU A 110 16.39 -23.23 4.93
N GLU A 111 15.42 -22.35 5.10
CA GLU A 111 14.16 -22.35 4.35
C GLU A 111 14.02 -21.01 3.60
N TYR A 112 13.34 -21.05 2.46
CA TYR A 112 13.12 -19.89 1.61
C TYR A 112 11.63 -19.67 1.39
N TYR A 113 11.22 -18.40 1.47
CA TYR A 113 9.95 -17.94 0.94
C TYR A 113 10.21 -17.38 -0.46
N VAL A 114 9.39 -17.78 -1.43
CA VAL A 114 9.50 -17.32 -2.81
C VAL A 114 8.26 -16.52 -3.15
N GLU A 115 8.47 -15.28 -3.56
CA GLU A 115 7.41 -14.32 -3.86
C GLU A 115 7.62 -13.74 -5.26
N TYR A 116 6.53 -13.33 -5.90
CA TYR A 116 6.63 -12.55 -7.13
C TYR A 116 7.17 -11.16 -6.83
N LYS A 117 8.18 -10.74 -7.59
CA LYS A 117 8.66 -9.37 -7.53
C LYS A 117 7.75 -8.45 -8.36
N PHE A 118 6.93 -7.66 -7.69
CA PHE A 118 6.09 -6.66 -8.34
C PHE A 118 6.93 -5.54 -8.99
N ASP A 119 6.42 -5.01 -10.12
CA ASP A 119 7.04 -3.93 -10.88
C ASP A 119 6.19 -2.66 -10.78
N GLY A 120 6.37 -1.92 -9.68
CA GLY A 120 5.57 -0.74 -9.36
C GLY A 120 6.43 0.36 -8.74
N LEU A 121 5.87 0.98 -7.70
CA LEU A 121 6.58 1.91 -6.84
C LEU A 121 6.46 1.46 -5.39
N THR A 122 7.60 1.28 -4.73
CA THR A 122 7.63 0.98 -3.30
C THR A 122 7.03 2.12 -2.48
N ILE A 123 6.06 1.76 -1.65
CA ILE A 123 5.39 2.63 -0.67
C ILE A 123 5.65 2.09 0.75
N ASN A 124 5.72 3.01 1.71
CA ASN A 124 5.85 2.72 3.13
C ASN A 124 4.67 3.34 3.86
N LEU A 125 3.94 2.56 4.63
CA LEU A 125 2.70 2.94 5.29
C LEU A 125 2.94 3.04 6.79
N THR A 126 2.70 4.20 7.38
CA THR A 126 2.80 4.37 8.83
C THR A 126 1.43 4.29 9.45
N TYR A 127 1.24 3.31 10.33
CA TYR A 127 0.06 3.20 11.17
C TYR A 127 0.42 3.54 12.62
N ASP A 128 -0.39 4.36 13.28
CA ASP A 128 -0.32 4.63 14.72
C ASP A 128 -1.68 4.35 15.36
N LYS A 129 -1.69 3.56 16.43
CA LYS A 129 -2.92 3.09 17.10
C LYS A 129 -3.94 2.45 16.15
N GLY A 130 -3.41 1.82 15.10
CA GLY A 130 -4.20 1.17 14.06
C GLY A 130 -4.68 2.09 12.95
N ILE A 131 -4.48 3.41 13.01
CA ILE A 131 -4.92 4.34 11.96
C ILE A 131 -3.78 4.65 11.01
N LEU A 132 -4.02 4.65 9.70
CA LEU A 132 -3.05 5.10 8.71
C LEU A 132 -2.84 6.60 8.87
N VAL A 133 -1.64 7.03 9.26
CA VAL A 133 -1.32 8.43 9.57
C VAL A 133 -0.36 9.08 8.60
N SER A 134 0.39 8.29 7.82
CA SER A 134 1.33 8.77 6.82
C SER A 134 1.63 7.66 5.80
N ALA A 135 2.02 8.06 4.60
CA ALA A 135 2.60 7.13 3.64
C ALA A 135 3.71 7.81 2.84
N SER A 136 4.79 7.10 2.57
CA SER A 136 5.96 7.67 1.89
C SER A 136 6.48 6.79 0.77
N THR A 137 7.16 7.40 -0.19
CA THR A 137 7.94 6.66 -1.19
C THR A 137 9.23 6.14 -0.55
N ARG A 138 9.82 5.05 -1.07
CA ARG A 138 11.12 4.57 -0.56
C ARG A 138 12.23 5.63 -0.62
N GLY A 139 12.28 6.41 -1.70
CA GLY A 139 13.35 7.36 -1.98
C GLY A 139 14.74 6.69 -1.92
N ASN A 140 15.63 7.22 -1.10
CA ASN A 140 16.99 6.68 -0.94
C ASN A 140 17.09 5.58 0.15
N GLY A 141 15.98 5.22 0.79
CA GLY A 141 15.93 4.25 1.89
C GLY A 141 16.03 4.86 3.29
N VAL A 142 16.47 6.11 3.42
CA VAL A 142 16.42 6.88 4.69
C VAL A 142 15.34 7.96 4.61
N TYR A 143 15.25 8.61 3.45
CA TYR A 143 14.31 9.67 3.16
C TYR A 143 13.48 9.34 1.93
N GLY A 144 12.19 9.64 2.04
CA GLY A 144 11.17 9.52 1.00
C GLY A 144 10.45 10.83 0.73
N GLU A 145 9.43 10.74 -0.12
CA GLU A 145 8.44 11.79 -0.33
C GLU A 145 7.15 11.39 0.39
N GLU A 146 6.53 12.32 1.12
CA GLU A 146 5.22 12.12 1.75
C GLU A 146 4.12 12.09 0.68
N VAL A 147 3.47 10.93 0.52
CA VAL A 147 2.47 10.62 -0.50
C VAL A 147 1.17 10.08 0.10
N PHE A 148 0.88 10.42 1.37
CA PHE A 148 -0.32 9.97 2.08
C PHE A 148 -1.62 10.19 1.29
N GLU A 149 -1.82 11.38 0.74
CA GLU A 149 -3.05 11.70 0.00
C GLU A 149 -3.21 10.84 -1.27
N GLN A 150 -2.11 10.51 -1.95
CA GLN A 150 -2.12 9.64 -3.13
C GLN A 150 -2.38 8.19 -2.73
N VAL A 151 -1.75 7.73 -1.66
CA VAL A 151 -1.88 6.36 -1.15
C VAL A 151 -3.29 6.07 -0.63
N LYS A 152 -3.97 7.03 0.02
CA LYS A 152 -5.37 6.86 0.47
C LYS A 152 -6.33 6.50 -0.67
N THR A 153 -6.00 6.91 -1.91
CA THR A 153 -6.82 6.61 -3.10
C THR A 153 -6.77 5.13 -3.50
N ILE A 154 -5.77 4.38 -3.02
CA ILE A 154 -5.64 2.93 -3.26
C ILE A 154 -6.61 2.20 -2.33
N LYS A 155 -7.63 1.59 -2.93
CA LYS A 155 -8.77 1.04 -2.18
C LYS A 155 -8.44 -0.23 -1.38
N SER A 156 -7.46 -1.00 -1.84
CA SER A 156 -6.95 -2.19 -1.16
C SER A 156 -6.12 -1.87 0.09
N ILE A 157 -5.67 -0.62 0.25
CA ILE A 157 -4.97 -0.18 1.47
C ILE A 157 -6.02 0.20 2.52
N PRO A 158 -6.05 -0.47 3.69
CA PRO A 158 -6.99 -0.15 4.74
C PRO A 158 -6.59 1.15 5.45
N LEU A 159 -7.57 1.99 5.80
CA LEU A 159 -7.34 3.19 6.62
C LEU A 159 -7.19 2.85 8.10
N GLU A 160 -7.63 1.66 8.52
CA GLU A 160 -7.48 1.15 9.87
C GLU A 160 -7.07 -0.33 9.88
N ILE A 161 -6.20 -0.70 10.82
CA ILE A 161 -5.77 -2.07 11.11
C ILE A 161 -5.94 -2.41 12.60
N ASP A 162 -5.93 -3.70 12.91
CA ASP A 162 -6.10 -4.20 14.28
C ASP A 162 -4.89 -3.92 15.18
N TYR A 163 -3.69 -3.83 14.59
CA TYR A 163 -2.47 -3.57 15.34
C TYR A 163 -2.46 -2.15 15.93
N LYS A 164 -2.39 -2.03 17.26
CA LYS A 164 -2.50 -0.73 17.97
C LYS A 164 -1.16 -0.09 18.34
N GLY A 165 -0.03 -0.67 17.92
CA GLY A 165 1.28 -0.04 18.06
C GLY A 165 1.61 0.88 16.89
N LEU A 166 2.72 1.60 16.99
CA LEU A 166 3.33 2.31 15.86
C LEU A 166 4.07 1.31 14.97
N VAL A 167 3.76 1.28 13.68
CA VAL A 167 4.38 0.36 12.72
C VAL A 167 4.53 1.01 11.35
N GLU A 168 5.63 0.69 10.67
CA GLU A 168 5.81 0.93 9.24
C GLU A 168 5.65 -0.38 8.47
N ILE A 169 4.80 -0.35 7.45
CA ILE A 169 4.49 -1.50 6.60
C ILE A 169 4.89 -1.15 5.17
N GLN A 170 5.73 -1.98 4.57
CA GLN A 170 6.25 -1.75 3.23
C GLN A 170 5.54 -2.63 2.20
N GLY A 171 5.24 -2.02 1.06
CA GLY A 171 4.60 -2.68 -0.07
C GLY A 171 4.97 -2.05 -1.40
N GLU A 172 4.34 -2.54 -2.46
CA GLU A 172 4.47 -2.03 -3.82
C GLU A 172 3.11 -1.51 -4.28
N ALA A 173 3.01 -0.23 -4.63
CA ALA A 173 1.90 0.29 -5.40
C ALA A 173 2.08 -0.11 -6.88
N ILE A 174 1.06 -0.75 -7.46
CA ILE A 174 1.08 -1.23 -8.84
C ILE A 174 -0.11 -0.66 -9.62
N MET A 175 0.02 -0.64 -10.94
CA MET A 175 -1.13 -0.46 -11.82
C MET A 175 -1.42 -1.81 -12.49
N PRO A 176 -2.59 -2.42 -12.23
CA PRO A 176 -2.98 -3.63 -12.94
C PRO A 176 -2.94 -3.43 -14.46
N LEU A 177 -2.52 -4.45 -15.22
CA LEU A 177 -2.42 -4.34 -16.68
C LEU A 177 -3.77 -4.02 -17.34
N SER A 178 -4.87 -4.55 -16.80
CA SER A 178 -6.23 -4.22 -17.24
C SER A 178 -6.56 -2.73 -17.01
N ALA A 179 -6.17 -2.17 -15.87
CA ALA A 179 -6.32 -0.74 -15.57
C ALA A 179 -5.48 0.12 -16.52
N LEU A 180 -4.26 -0.31 -16.84
CA LEU A 180 -3.39 0.37 -17.82
C LEU A 180 -4.03 0.42 -19.21
N VAL A 181 -4.54 -0.71 -19.69
CA VAL A 181 -5.24 -0.80 -20.98
C VAL A 181 -6.44 0.14 -20.99
N LYS A 182 -7.33 0.03 -20.00
CA LYS A 182 -8.53 0.88 -19.88
C LYS A 182 -8.19 2.37 -19.80
N TYR A 183 -7.13 2.73 -19.06
CA TYR A 183 -6.68 4.12 -18.98
C TYR A 183 -6.22 4.64 -20.35
N ASN A 184 -5.45 3.83 -21.09
CA ASN A 184 -4.89 4.21 -22.38
C ASN A 184 -5.93 4.30 -23.51
N GLU A 185 -7.13 3.74 -23.35
CA GLU A 185 -8.23 3.88 -24.33
C GLU A 185 -8.69 5.33 -24.52
N THR A 186 -8.57 6.16 -23.47
CA THR A 186 -9.08 7.55 -23.48
C THR A 186 -7.98 8.58 -23.19
N ALA A 187 -6.76 8.14 -22.89
CA ALA A 187 -5.64 9.04 -22.58
C ALA A 187 -5.11 9.76 -23.82
N GLU A 188 -4.97 11.08 -23.75
CA GLU A 188 -4.34 11.89 -24.80
C GLU A 188 -2.89 11.44 -25.07
N VAL A 189 -2.16 11.10 -24.01
CA VAL A 189 -0.82 10.51 -24.08
C VAL A 189 -0.82 9.17 -23.35
N PRO A 190 -0.71 8.05 -24.08
CA PRO A 190 -0.67 6.73 -23.48
C PRO A 190 0.52 6.54 -22.54
N LEU A 191 0.28 5.83 -21.45
CA LEU A 191 1.31 5.34 -20.54
C LEU A 191 2.08 4.19 -21.19
N LYS A 192 3.42 4.26 -21.11
CA LYS A 192 4.31 3.27 -21.74
C LYS A 192 4.33 1.91 -21.05
N ASN A 193 4.28 1.89 -19.72
CA ASN A 193 4.30 0.66 -18.93
C ASN A 193 3.65 0.89 -17.55
N ALA A 194 3.26 -0.21 -16.90
CA ALA A 194 2.56 -0.20 -15.61
C ALA A 194 3.39 0.41 -14.47
N ARG A 195 4.70 0.15 -14.45
CA ARG A 195 5.61 0.68 -13.43
C ARG A 195 5.65 2.21 -13.43
N ASN A 196 5.89 2.81 -14.60
CA ASN A 196 5.93 4.26 -14.78
C ASN A 196 4.55 4.89 -14.54
N ALA A 197 3.48 4.16 -14.87
CA ALA A 197 2.13 4.57 -14.58
C ALA A 197 1.86 4.68 -13.08
N ALA A 198 2.20 3.63 -12.31
CA ALA A 198 2.09 3.62 -10.86
C ALA A 198 2.97 4.71 -10.22
N ALA A 199 4.24 4.78 -10.62
CA ALA A 199 5.17 5.77 -10.09
C ALA A 199 4.73 7.21 -10.37
N GLY A 200 4.28 7.50 -11.59
CA GLY A 200 3.78 8.82 -11.98
C GLY A 200 2.44 9.18 -11.34
N ALA A 201 1.61 8.18 -11.04
CA ALA A 201 0.36 8.36 -10.31
C ALA A 201 0.60 8.70 -8.84
N ILE A 202 1.48 7.98 -8.15
CA ILE A 202 1.83 8.27 -6.75
C ILE A 202 2.57 9.60 -6.61
N ARG A 203 3.36 9.99 -7.61
CA ARG A 203 4.04 11.30 -7.65
C ARG A 203 3.22 12.39 -8.33
N ASN A 204 1.90 12.26 -8.36
CA ASN A 204 1.02 13.31 -8.84
C ASN A 204 0.57 14.20 -7.68
N LEU A 205 0.77 15.51 -7.82
CA LEU A 205 0.32 16.48 -6.82
C LEU A 205 -1.21 16.53 -6.68
N ASP A 206 -1.96 16.09 -7.69
CA ASP A 206 -3.42 15.98 -7.66
C ASP A 206 -3.84 14.52 -7.34
N PRO A 207 -4.35 14.24 -6.12
CA PRO A 207 -4.80 12.90 -5.75
C PRO A 207 -5.93 12.37 -6.65
N LYS A 208 -6.73 13.23 -7.29
CA LYS A 208 -7.77 12.79 -8.22
C LYS A 208 -7.18 12.13 -9.47
N LYS A 209 -6.03 12.63 -9.93
CA LYS A 209 -5.27 11.98 -11.02
C LYS A 209 -4.65 10.66 -10.59
N THR A 210 -4.32 10.49 -9.32
CA THR A 210 -3.90 9.19 -8.78
C THR A 210 -5.07 8.22 -8.73
N ALA A 211 -6.21 8.65 -8.17
CA ALA A 211 -7.42 7.84 -8.05
C ALA A 211 -7.90 7.33 -9.42
N SER A 212 -7.85 8.16 -10.47
CA SER A 212 -8.26 7.77 -11.82
C SER A 212 -7.38 6.67 -12.45
N ARG A 213 -6.23 6.35 -11.85
CA ARG A 213 -5.30 5.32 -12.35
C ARG A 213 -5.65 3.94 -11.83
N ASN A 214 -6.58 3.82 -10.89
CA ASN A 214 -7.02 2.56 -10.30
C ASN A 214 -5.83 1.69 -9.87
N LEU A 215 -4.94 2.30 -9.08
CA LEU A 215 -3.81 1.57 -8.53
C LEU A 215 -4.29 0.53 -7.51
N ASP A 216 -3.43 -0.47 -7.32
CA ASP A 216 -3.54 -1.50 -6.30
C ASP A 216 -2.24 -1.56 -5.48
N ALA A 217 -2.22 -2.31 -4.38
CA ALA A 217 -1.03 -2.45 -3.54
C ALA A 217 -0.86 -3.88 -3.02
N PHE A 218 0.40 -4.34 -3.01
CA PHE A 218 0.81 -5.60 -2.40
C PHE A 218 1.79 -5.34 -1.28
N ILE A 219 1.50 -5.86 -0.09
CA ILE A 219 2.32 -5.70 1.11
C ILE A 219 3.22 -6.93 1.28
N TYR A 220 4.51 -6.72 1.53
CA TYR A 220 5.50 -7.80 1.61
C TYR A 220 6.47 -7.69 2.78
N ASN A 221 6.48 -6.56 3.52
CA ASN A 221 7.43 -6.40 4.62
C ASN A 221 6.85 -5.53 5.73
N VAL A 222 7.26 -5.80 6.97
CA VAL A 222 6.85 -5.07 8.15
C VAL A 222 8.09 -4.62 8.92
N GLY A 223 8.27 -3.31 9.03
CA GLY A 223 9.29 -2.70 9.86
C GLY A 223 8.83 -2.70 11.32
N PHE A 224 9.18 -3.74 12.07
CA PHE A 224 8.93 -3.76 13.51
C PHE A 224 9.94 -2.88 14.26
N LYS A 225 9.46 -2.20 15.30
CA LYS A 225 10.27 -1.47 16.28
C LYS A 225 11.04 -2.43 17.19
#